data_AF-A0A920KG27-F1
#
_entry.id   AF-A0A920KG27-F1
#
_cell.length_a   1.000
_cell.length_b   1.000
_cell.length_c   1.000
_cell.angle_alpha   90.00
_cell.angle_beta   90.00
_cell.angle_gamma   90.00
#
_symmetry.space_group_name_H-M   'P 1'
#
loop_
_entity.id
_entity.type
_entity.pdbx_description
1 polymer ?
#
loop_
_entity_poly.entity_id
_entity_poly.type
_entity_poly.pdbx_seq_one_letter_code
_entity_poly.pdbx_strand_id
1 'polypeptide(L)'
;MEIKEVVLSIVVVCFLAQLFFMLFFYLRLSIHKNNQDKKTQEKTSLIICARNEKENLEQHLESFLKQDYNDFELIVVNDRSWDNSIEFLNNMALKYPKLKVVDIPDNQTDHFGKKFALTLAIKAAKYQQLLLTDADCRPKRISGFIK
;
A
#
# COMPACT_ATOMS: atom_id res chain seq x y z
N MET A 1 -34.28 41.88 29.87
CA MET A 1 -33.82 40.54 29.45
C MET A 1 -33.15 39.92 30.65
N GLU A 2 -33.70 38.81 31.16
CA GLU A 2 -33.12 38.16 32.33
C GLU A 2 -31.74 37.57 31.97
N ILE A 3 -30.84 37.46 32.95
CA ILE A 3 -29.50 36.86 32.77
C ILE A 3 -29.61 35.46 32.12
N LYS A 4 -30.66 34.71 32.45
CA LYS A 4 -30.94 33.38 31.88
C LYS A 4 -31.20 33.43 30.37
N GLU A 5 -31.91 34.45 29.89
CA GLU A 5 -32.20 34.62 28.46
C GLU A 5 -30.93 35.00 27.68
N VAL A 6 -30.07 35.84 28.26
CA VAL A 6 -28.77 36.19 27.68
C VAL A 6 -27.88 34.95 27.55
N VAL A 7 -27.74 34.16 28.61
CA VAL A 7 -26.91 32.94 28.60
C VAL A 7 -27.44 31.92 27.60
N LEU A 8 -28.76 31.71 27.54
CA LEU A 8 -29.38 30.81 26.57
C LEU A 8 -29.09 31.25 25.13
N SER A 9 -29.18 32.55 24.84
CA SER A 9 -28.90 33.08 23.50
C SER A 9 -27.46 32.80 23.06
N ILE A 10 -26.48 32.95 23.96
CA ILE A 10 -25.06 32.70 23.68
C ILE A 10 -24.83 31.21 23.38
N VAL A 11 -25.44 30.32 24.17
CA VAL A 11 -25.32 28.87 23.96
C VAL A 11 -25.90 28.46 22.60
N VAL A 12 -27.07 29.02 22.23
CA VAL A 12 -27.69 28.74 20.93
C VAL A 12 -26.80 29.24 19.78
N VAL A 13 -26.23 30.44 19.88
CA VAL A 13 -25.33 30.98 18.86
C VAL A 13 -24.07 30.11 18.71
N CYS A 14 -23.45 29.71 19.81
CA CYS A 14 -22.28 28.81 19.79
C CYS A 14 -22.62 27.45 19.18
N PHE A 15 -23.77 26.88 19.53
CA PHE A 15 -24.23 25.60 18.97
C PHE A 15 -24.47 25.69 17.46
N LEU A 16 -25.13 26.75 17.00
CA LEU A 16 -25.38 26.98 15.57
C LEU A 16 -24.08 27.20 14.79
N ALA A 17 -23.13 27.94 15.36
CA ALA A 17 -21.81 28.13 14.75
C ALA A 17 -21.04 26.81 14.61
N GLN A 18 -21.08 25.96 15.64
CA GLN A 18 -20.43 24.65 15.61
C GLN A 18 -21.12 23.68 14.64
N LEU A 19 -22.46 23.69 14.58
CA LEU A 19 -23.24 22.91 13.63
C LEU A 19 -22.92 23.31 12.18
N PHE A 20 -22.83 24.62 11.91
CA PHE A 20 -22.45 25.15 10.61
C PHE A 20 -21.04 24.71 10.21
N PHE A 21 -20.06 24.82 11.11
CA PHE A 21 -18.68 24.41 10.83
C PHE A 21 -18.57 22.91 10.54
N MET A 22 -19.26 22.08 11.33
CA MET A 22 -19.34 20.63 11.11
C MET A 22 -19.95 20.32 9.74
N LEU A 23 -21.13 20.87 9.43
CA LEU A 23 -21.80 20.65 8.15
C LEU A 23 -20.93 21.07 6.97
N PHE A 24 -20.32 22.25 7.02
CA PHE A 24 -19.44 22.74 5.96
C PHE A 24 -18.24 21.81 5.74
N PHE A 25 -17.57 21.37 6.81
CA PHE A 25 -16.41 20.49 6.72
C PHE A 25 -16.77 19.10 6.19
N TYR A 26 -17.84 18.49 6.71
CA TYR A 26 -18.27 17.15 6.29
C TYR A 26 -18.88 17.15 4.88
N LEU A 27 -19.61 18.19 4.48
CA LEU A 27 -20.11 18.33 3.10
C LEU A 27 -18.95 18.46 2.11
N ARG A 28 -17.89 19.21 2.44
CA ARG A 28 -16.70 19.32 1.58
C ARG A 28 -16.04 17.96 1.33
N LEU A 29 -15.95 17.11 2.35
CA LEU A 29 -15.42 15.75 2.23
C LEU A 29 -16.36 14.85 1.42
N SER A 30 -17.67 14.97 1.61
CA SER A 30 -18.67 14.18 0.89
C SER A 30 -18.76 14.56 -0.60
N ILE A 31 -18.58 15.84 -0.93
CA ILE A 31 -18.64 16.36 -2.30
C ILE A 31 -17.31 16.16 -3.04
N HIS A 32 -16.27 15.63 -2.38
CA HIS A 32 -15.04 15.23 -3.06
C HIS A 32 -15.32 14.04 -4.00
N LYS A 33 -15.73 14.35 -5.23
CA LYS A 33 -15.75 13.38 -6.32
C LYS A 33 -14.31 13.10 -6.71
N ASN A 34 -13.93 11.84 -6.57
CA ASN A 34 -12.73 11.32 -7.20
C ASN A 34 -12.91 11.48 -8.72
N ASN A 35 -12.31 12.52 -9.32
CA ASN A 35 -12.20 12.62 -10.76
C ASN A 35 -11.37 11.42 -11.20
N GLN A 36 -12.07 10.38 -11.64
CA GLN A 36 -11.45 9.27 -12.34
C GLN A 36 -11.09 9.76 -13.72
N ASP A 37 -10.04 10.58 -13.80
CA ASP A 37 -9.37 10.76 -15.06
C ASP A 37 -8.87 9.37 -15.46
N LYS A 38 -9.32 8.89 -16.62
CA LYS A 38 -8.76 7.71 -17.28
C LYS A 38 -7.30 8.03 -17.63
N LYS A 39 -6.42 8.04 -16.63
CA LYS A 39 -4.99 8.02 -16.87
C LYS A 39 -4.68 6.69 -17.53
N THR A 40 -3.96 6.78 -18.64
CA THR A 40 -3.23 5.69 -19.29
C THR A 40 -2.70 4.74 -18.22
N GLN A 41 -2.86 3.42 -18.40
CA GLN A 41 -2.29 2.42 -17.49
C GLN A 41 -0.79 2.66 -17.35
N GLU A 42 -0.40 3.34 -16.28
CA GLU A 42 0.99 3.61 -15.97
C GLU A 42 1.64 2.29 -15.58
N LYS A 43 2.84 2.04 -16.12
CA LYS A 43 3.57 0.83 -15.75
C LYS A 43 3.96 0.94 -14.28
N THR A 44 3.70 -0.11 -13.50
CA THR A 44 3.86 -0.06 -12.04
C THR A 44 4.79 -1.17 -11.56
N SER A 45 5.72 -0.83 -10.65
CA SER A 45 6.52 -1.81 -9.92
C SER A 45 5.84 -2.08 -8.59
N LEU A 46 5.27 -3.28 -8.43
CA LEU A 46 4.71 -3.76 -7.18
C LEU A 46 5.83 -4.34 -6.34
N ILE A 47 5.96 -3.90 -5.09
CA ILE A 47 7.05 -4.28 -4.19
C ILE A 47 6.46 -4.97 -2.96
N ILE A 48 7.02 -6.12 -2.63
CA ILE A 48 6.76 -6.88 -1.41
C ILE A 48 8.09 -7.10 -0.70
N CYS A 49 8.18 -6.72 0.57
CA CYS A 49 9.29 -7.11 1.42
C CYS A 49 8.81 -8.19 2.39
N ALA A 50 9.49 -9.32 2.41
CA ALA A 50 9.10 -10.52 3.15
C ALA A 50 10.25 -10.97 4.06
N ARG A 51 9.97 -11.25 5.33
CA ARG A 51 10.92 -11.84 6.28
C ARG A 51 10.23 -12.94 7.07
N ASN A 52 10.63 -14.19 6.84
CA ASN A 52 9.99 -15.36 7.42
C ASN A 52 8.48 -15.45 7.09
N GLU A 53 8.12 -15.14 5.84
CA GLU A 53 6.73 -15.02 5.36
C GLU A 53 6.39 -16.09 4.29
N LYS A 54 7.11 -17.22 4.25
CA LYS A 54 6.92 -18.25 3.23
C LYS A 54 5.47 -18.70 3.10
N GLU A 55 4.79 -18.99 4.20
CA GLU A 55 3.40 -19.47 4.15
C GLU A 55 2.46 -18.45 3.50
N ASN A 56 2.62 -17.17 3.82
CA ASN A 56 1.83 -16.09 3.22
C ASN A 56 2.18 -15.89 1.75
N LEU A 57 3.47 -15.97 1.39
CA LEU A 57 3.91 -15.95 -0.01
C LEU A 57 3.32 -17.12 -0.80
N GLU A 58 3.33 -18.34 -0.27
CA GLU A 58 2.72 -19.51 -0.93
C GLU A 58 1.23 -19.32 -1.18
N GLN A 59 0.51 -18.72 -0.21
CA GLN A 59 -0.93 -18.49 -0.35
C GLN A 59 -1.28 -17.31 -1.26
N HIS A 60 -0.45 -16.26 -1.33
CA HIS A 60 -0.87 -14.98 -1.91
C HIS A 60 -0.07 -14.57 -3.14
N LEU A 61 1.16 -15.03 -3.32
CA LEU A 61 2.03 -14.59 -4.41
C LEU A 61 1.43 -14.86 -5.79
N GLU A 62 0.80 -16.02 -6.00
CA GLU A 62 0.13 -16.32 -7.26
C GLU A 62 -1.01 -15.34 -7.56
N SER A 63 -1.74 -14.92 -6.53
CA SER A 63 -2.86 -13.98 -6.71
C SER A 63 -2.36 -12.60 -7.16
N PHE A 64 -1.16 -12.17 -6.73
CA PHE A 64 -0.52 -10.97 -7.25
C PHE A 64 -0.07 -11.13 -8.70
N LEU A 65 0.46 -12.30 -9.07
CA LEU A 65 1.00 -12.56 -10.40
C LEU A 65 -0.08 -12.79 -11.48
N LYS A 66 -1.24 -13.34 -11.08
CA LYS A 66 -2.39 -13.63 -11.96
C LYS A 66 -3.38 -12.46 -12.12
N GLN A 67 -2.98 -11.25 -11.72
CA GLN A 67 -3.83 -10.07 -11.85
C GLN A 67 -4.08 -9.73 -13.33
N ASP A 68 -5.30 -9.31 -13.64
CA ASP A 68 -5.73 -8.76 -14.93
C ASP A 68 -5.21 -7.33 -15.11
N TYR A 69 -3.89 -7.19 -15.03
CA TYR A 69 -3.14 -5.96 -15.24
C TYR A 69 -1.85 -6.36 -15.97
N ASN A 70 -1.66 -5.93 -17.21
CA ASN A 70 -0.54 -6.41 -18.01
C ASN A 70 0.76 -5.67 -17.74
N ASP A 71 0.67 -4.40 -17.38
CA ASP A 71 1.77 -3.44 -17.32
C ASP A 71 2.38 -3.31 -15.93
N PHE A 72 2.70 -4.43 -15.27
CA PHE A 72 3.42 -4.39 -13.99
C PHE A 72 4.52 -5.43 -13.92
N GLU A 73 5.47 -5.16 -13.02
CA GLU A 73 6.41 -6.14 -12.49
C GLU A 73 6.16 -6.30 -11.00
N LEU A 74 6.47 -7.49 -10.47
CA LEU A 74 6.40 -7.80 -9.05
C LEU A 74 7.82 -8.03 -8.53
N ILE A 75 8.23 -7.25 -7.55
CA ILE A 75 9.53 -7.35 -6.90
C ILE A 75 9.30 -7.88 -5.50
N VAL A 76 9.80 -9.07 -5.20
CA VAL A 76 9.78 -9.63 -3.85
C VAL A 76 11.19 -9.59 -3.28
N VAL A 77 11.34 -8.89 -2.16
CA VAL A 77 12.59 -8.84 -1.41
C VAL A 77 12.51 -9.86 -0.28
N ASN A 78 13.41 -10.85 -0.30
CA ASN A 78 13.63 -11.74 0.81
C ASN A 78 14.59 -11.08 1.81
N ASP A 79 14.08 -10.60 2.93
CA ASP A 79 14.85 -9.90 3.97
C ASP A 79 15.29 -10.87 5.07
N ARG A 80 16.44 -11.53 4.86
CA ARG A 80 17.10 -12.37 5.88
C ARG A 80 16.18 -13.46 6.45
N SER A 81 15.41 -14.11 5.59
CA SER A 81 14.52 -15.21 6.01
C SER A 81 15.28 -16.51 6.20
N TRP A 82 14.82 -17.34 7.12
CA TRP A 82 15.38 -18.66 7.42
C TRP A 82 14.40 -19.82 7.15
N ASP A 83 13.26 -19.51 6.55
CA ASP A 83 12.12 -20.42 6.32
C ASP A 83 12.11 -21.04 4.91
N ASN A 84 13.22 -20.99 4.18
CA ASN A 84 13.33 -21.37 2.77
C ASN A 84 12.50 -20.51 1.80
N SER A 85 12.10 -19.29 2.19
CA SER A 85 11.42 -18.33 1.30
C SER A 85 12.17 -18.12 -0.02
N ILE A 86 13.50 -18.04 0.01
CA ILE A 86 14.32 -17.79 -1.18
C ILE A 86 14.21 -18.91 -2.22
N GLU A 87 14.19 -20.18 -1.78
CA GLU A 87 14.05 -21.33 -2.67
C GLU A 87 12.67 -21.33 -3.35
N PHE A 88 11.62 -21.08 -2.56
CA PHE A 88 10.27 -20.92 -3.08
C PHE A 88 10.19 -19.79 -4.11
N LEU A 89 10.74 -18.61 -3.79
CA LEU A 89 10.71 -17.45 -4.68
C LEU A 89 11.48 -17.69 -5.98
N ASN A 90 12.64 -18.34 -5.93
CA ASN A 90 13.41 -18.69 -7.11
C ASN A 90 12.62 -19.65 -8.02
N ASN A 91 11.97 -20.67 -7.45
CA ASN A 91 11.11 -21.58 -8.21
C ASN A 91 9.92 -20.86 -8.86
N MET A 92 9.36 -19.86 -8.18
CA MET A 92 8.29 -19.03 -8.73
C MET A 92 8.77 -18.09 -9.83
N ALA A 93 9.98 -17.53 -9.71
CA ALA A 93 10.56 -16.65 -10.71
C ALA A 93 10.81 -17.37 -12.05
N LEU A 94 11.10 -18.66 -12.02
CA LEU A 94 11.19 -19.49 -13.24
C LEU A 94 9.84 -19.63 -13.96
N LYS A 95 8.73 -19.66 -13.21
CA LYS A 95 7.37 -19.81 -13.76
C LYS A 95 6.78 -18.49 -14.24
N TYR A 96 7.12 -17.39 -13.58
CA TYR A 96 6.50 -16.09 -13.80
C TYR A 96 7.55 -15.03 -14.16
N PRO A 97 7.70 -14.65 -15.44
CA PRO A 97 8.73 -13.70 -15.88
C PRO A 97 8.52 -12.27 -15.37
N LYS A 98 7.33 -11.96 -14.83
CA LYS A 98 7.03 -10.68 -14.18
C LYS A 98 7.56 -10.61 -12.74
N LEU A 99 7.97 -11.73 -12.14
CA LEU A 99 8.50 -11.80 -10.78
C LEU A 99 10.02 -11.58 -10.79
N LYS A 100 10.46 -10.59 -10.02
CA LYS A 100 11.87 -10.31 -9.73
C LYS A 100 12.12 -10.55 -8.25
N VAL A 101 13.13 -11.36 -7.95
CA VAL A 101 13.51 -11.68 -6.57
C VAL A 101 14.77 -10.91 -6.23
N VAL A 102 14.78 -10.25 -5.07
CA VAL A 102 15.96 -9.61 -4.49
C VAL A 102 16.22 -10.28 -3.16
N ASP A 103 17.39 -10.91 -3.02
CA ASP A 103 17.76 -11.60 -1.79
C ASP A 103 18.68 -10.74 -0.93
N ILE A 104 18.38 -10.68 0.37
CA ILE A 104 19.24 -10.10 1.39
C ILE A 104 19.63 -11.25 2.32
N PRO A 105 20.80 -11.86 2.12
CA PRO A 105 21.25 -12.94 2.97
C PRO A 105 21.44 -12.44 4.40
N ASP A 106 21.20 -13.33 5.36
CA ASP A 106 21.42 -13.02 6.77
C ASP A 106 22.90 -12.99 7.08
N ASN A 107 23.46 -11.78 7.09
CA ASN A 107 24.83 -11.53 7.52
C ASN A 107 24.75 -11.00 8.95
N GLN A 108 25.35 -11.72 9.91
CA GLN A 108 25.29 -11.41 11.35
C GLN A 108 25.72 -9.97 11.72
N THR A 109 26.34 -9.24 10.78
CA THR A 109 26.86 -7.88 10.93
C THR A 109 25.89 -6.78 10.47
N ASP A 110 24.85 -7.11 9.70
CA ASP A 110 23.98 -6.12 9.05
C ASP A 110 22.62 -6.01 9.73
N HIS A 111 22.47 -5.06 10.68
CA HIS A 111 21.22 -4.77 11.37
C HIS A 111 20.36 -3.71 10.66
N PHE A 112 20.20 -3.83 9.34
CA PHE A 112 19.33 -2.90 8.63
C PHE A 112 17.88 -3.40 8.65
N GLY A 113 16.97 -2.59 9.19
CA GLY A 113 15.53 -2.90 9.19
C GLY A 113 14.89 -2.79 7.80
N LYS A 114 13.55 -2.93 7.74
CA LYS A 114 12.71 -2.94 6.52
C LYS A 114 13.02 -1.82 5.51
N LYS A 115 13.52 -0.66 5.95
CA LYS A 115 13.93 0.46 5.09
C LYS A 115 15.03 0.07 4.09
N PHE A 116 15.93 -0.83 4.46
CA PHE A 116 16.98 -1.29 3.56
C PHE A 116 16.42 -2.22 2.48
N ALA A 117 15.56 -3.16 2.87
CA ALA A 117 14.83 -4.00 1.92
C ALA A 117 14.02 -3.17 0.91
N LEU A 118 13.30 -2.15 1.41
CA LEU A 118 12.59 -1.21 0.54
C LEU A 118 13.52 -0.42 -0.37
N THR A 119 14.66 0.07 0.14
CA THR A 119 15.65 0.78 -0.68
C THR A 119 16.16 -0.09 -1.83
N LEU A 120 16.46 -1.36 -1.56
CA LEU A 120 16.89 -2.30 -2.59
C LEU A 120 15.78 -2.59 -3.59
N ALA A 121 14.54 -2.75 -3.13
CA ALA A 121 13.38 -2.93 -4.01
C ALA A 121 13.19 -1.72 -4.95
N ILE A 122 13.23 -0.51 -4.39
CA ILE A 122 13.10 0.75 -5.14
C ILE A 122 14.23 0.88 -6.16
N LYS A 123 15.47 0.56 -5.78
CA LYS A 123 16.61 0.56 -6.71
C LYS A 123 16.49 -0.49 -7.80
N ALA A 124 15.85 -1.62 -7.49
CA ALA A 124 15.61 -2.70 -8.44
C ALA A 124 14.40 -2.44 -9.36
N ALA A 125 13.55 -1.46 -9.03
CA ALA A 125 12.35 -1.13 -9.77
C ALA A 125 12.68 -0.50 -11.13
N LYS A 126 11.95 -0.96 -12.15
CA LYS A 126 12.03 -0.49 -13.52
C LYS A 126 11.13 0.70 -13.78
N TYR A 127 9.99 0.78 -13.10
CA TYR A 127 8.98 1.79 -13.35
C TYR A 127 8.98 2.88 -12.28
N GLN A 128 8.54 4.08 -12.68
CA GLN A 128 8.50 5.24 -11.80
C GLN A 128 7.39 5.13 -10.76
N GLN A 129 6.27 4.49 -11.11
CA GLN A 129 5.19 4.25 -10.18
C GLN A 129 5.48 3.02 -9.34
N LEU A 130 5.52 3.20 -8.03
CA LEU A 130 5.81 2.14 -7.06
C LEU A 130 4.56 1.88 -6.22
N LEU A 131 4.16 0.61 -6.14
CA LEU A 131 3.11 0.17 -5.23
C LEU A 131 3.75 -0.73 -4.18
N LEU A 132 3.62 -0.35 -2.91
CA LEU A 132 4.18 -1.11 -1.79
C LEU A 132 3.05 -1.93 -1.14
N THR A 133 3.29 -3.20 -0.87
CA THR A 133 2.37 -4.04 -0.10
C THR A 133 3.15 -4.99 0.81
N ASP A 134 2.49 -5.45 1.86
CA ASP A 134 3.05 -6.46 2.76
C ASP A 134 2.79 -7.88 2.23
N ALA A 135 3.58 -8.84 2.73
CA ALA A 135 3.52 -10.24 2.29
C ALA A 135 2.26 -10.98 2.78
N ASP A 136 1.64 -10.51 3.85
CA ASP A 136 0.41 -11.03 4.47
C ASP A 136 -0.88 -10.46 3.85
N CYS A 137 -0.75 -9.60 2.83
CA CYS A 137 -1.88 -8.97 2.16
C CYS A 137 -2.37 -9.78 0.97
N ARG A 138 -3.69 -9.76 0.73
CA ARG A 138 -4.32 -10.32 -0.48
C ARG A 138 -4.73 -9.19 -1.45
N PRO A 139 -4.30 -9.24 -2.73
CA PRO A 139 -4.70 -8.26 -3.71
C PRO A 139 -6.16 -8.47 -4.14
N LYS A 140 -6.97 -7.40 -4.08
CA LYS A 140 -8.32 -7.41 -4.68
C LYS A 140 -8.26 -7.08 -6.17
N ARG A 141 -7.64 -5.96 -6.54
CA ARG A 141 -7.29 -5.60 -7.93
C ARG A 141 -6.23 -4.49 -7.94
N ILE A 142 -5.11 -4.68 -8.65
CA ILE A 142 -4.05 -3.66 -8.76
C ILE A 142 -4.60 -2.36 -9.40
N SER A 143 -5.51 -2.48 -10.38
CA SER A 143 -6.15 -1.33 -11.03
C SER A 143 -6.97 -0.44 -10.08
N GLY A 144 -7.31 -0.91 -8.87
CA GLY A 144 -8.01 -0.09 -7.87
C GLY A 144 -7.10 0.85 -7.10
N PHE A 145 -5.79 0.55 -7.06
CA PHE A 145 -4.77 1.32 -6.35
C PHE A 145 -4.04 2.31 -7.24
N ILE A 146 -4.00 2.04 -8.56
CA ILE A 146 -3.50 2.95 -9.59
C ILE A 146 -4.66 3.88 -9.96
N LYS A 147 -4.72 5.05 -9.31
CA LYS A 147 -5.67 6.13 -9.60
C LYS A 147 -4.95 7.34 -10.17
#